data_AF-A0AA38LL49-F1
#
_entry.id   AF-A0AA38LL49-F1
#
_cell.length_a   1.000
_cell.length_b   1.000
_cell.length_c   1.000
_cell.angle_alpha   90.00
_cell.angle_beta   90.00
_cell.angle_gamma   90.00
#
_symmetry.space_group_name_H-M   'P 1'
#
loop_
_entity.id
_entity.type
_entity.pdbx_description
1 polymer ?
#
loop_
_entity_poly.entity_id
_entity_poly.type
_entity_poly.pdbx_seq_one_letter_code
_entity_poly.pdbx_strand_id
1 'polypeptide(L)' 'RVLHRDIKSSNVLLDSELNGKLGDFGLARLYDHSETSQTTRLVGTIGYIAPELINTAKATTASDVFAF' A
#
# COMPACT_ATOMS: atom_id res chain seq x y z
N ARG A 1 -12.82 2.20 1.59
CA ARG A 1 -11.81 1.12 1.72
C ARG A 1 -10.46 1.78 2.05
N VAL A 2 -9.50 1.09 2.67
CA VAL A 2 -8.17 1.67 2.95
C VAL A 2 -7.13 1.01 2.03
N LEU A 3 -6.22 1.80 1.48
CA LEU A 3 -4.99 1.33 0.83
C LEU A 3 -3.82 1.57 1.78
N HIS A 4 -2.92 0.59 1.89
CA HIS A 4 -1.75 0.67 2.76
C HIS A 4 -0.61 1.46 2.11
N ARG A 5 -0.34 1.22 0.82
CA ARG A 5 0.65 1.93 -0.01
C ARG A 5 2.13 1.74 0.40
N ASP A 6 2.40 0.82 1.33
CA ASP A 6 3.76 0.44 1.75
C ASP A 6 3.77 -0.95 2.40
N ILE A 7 3.15 -1.93 1.72
CA ILE A 7 3.21 -3.33 2.14
C ILE A 7 4.61 -3.86 1.84
N LYS A 8 5.26 -4.41 2.87
CA LYS A 8 6.59 -5.05 2.79
C LYS A 8 6.80 -5.93 4.01
N SER A 9 7.72 -6.89 3.90
CA SER A 9 8.01 -7.83 4.99
C SER A 9 8.44 -7.14 6.28
N SER A 10 9.19 -6.03 6.19
CA SER A 10 9.59 -5.25 7.37
C SER A 10 8.45 -4.51 8.07
N ASN A 11 7.28 -4.39 7.43
CA ASN A 11 6.06 -3.85 8.03
C ASN A 11 5.12 -4.95 8.58
N VAL A 12 5.52 -6.22 8.51
CA VAL A 12 4.77 -7.33 9.12
C VAL A 12 5.40 -7.63 10.49
N LEU A 13 4.64 -7.37 11.54
CA LEU A 13 5.01 -7.68 12.92
C LEU A 13 4.51 -9.07 13.31
N LEU A 14 5.20 -9.74 14.23
CA LEU A 14 4.77 -11.01 14.79
C LEU A 14 4.32 -10.81 16.23
N ASP A 15 3.16 -11.36 16.60
CA ASP A 15 2.78 -11.46 18.01
C ASP A 15 3.41 -12.69 18.70
N SER A 16 3.08 -12.89 19.97
CA SER A 16 3.63 -13.98 20.80
C SER A 16 3.29 -15.38 20.29
N GLU A 17 2.28 -15.51 19.43
CA GLU A 17 1.85 -16.77 18.83
C GLU A 17 2.33 -16.90 17.37
N LEU A 18 3.24 -16.02 16.93
CA LEU A 18 3.75 -15.94 15.56
C LEU A 18 2.68 -15.61 14.51
N ASN A 19 1.58 -14.95 14.90
CA ASN A 19 0.63 -14.42 13.93
C ASN A 19 1.15 -13.12 13.32
N GLY A 20 1.16 -13.04 11.99
CA GLY A 20 1.51 -11.83 11.25
C GLY A 20 0.46 -10.73 11.41
N LYS A 21 0.90 -9.52 11.77
CA LYS A 21 0.08 -8.30 11.85
C LYS A 21 0.72 -7.22 11.01
N LEU A 22 -0.03 -6.70 10.04
CA LEU A 22 0.42 -5.59 9.22
C LEU A 22 0.45 -4.32 10.07
N GLY A 23 1.59 -3.63 10.08
CA GLY A 23 1.83 -2.37 10.77
C GLY A 23 2.28 -1.27 9.79
N ASP A 24 2.60 -0.11 10.35
CA ASP A 24 3.05 1.10 9.62
C ASP A 24 2.06 1.63 8.56
N PHE A 25 0.97 2.21 9.05
CA PHE A 25 -0.06 2.86 8.24
C PHE A 25 0.28 4.32 7.89
N GLY A 26 1.54 4.76 8.00
CA GLY A 26 1.94 6.15 7.79
C GLY A 26 1.64 6.69 6.38
N LEU A 27 1.59 5.80 5.38
CA LEU A 27 1.25 6.12 3.99
C LEU A 27 -0.18 5.75 3.59
N ALA A 28 -0.95 5.17 4.51
CA ALA A 28 -2.27 4.64 4.24
C ALA A 28 -3.27 5.76 3.90
N ARG A 29 -4.22 5.47 3.00
CA ARG A 29 -5.24 6.42 2.54
C ARG A 29 -6.59 5.76 2.33
N LEU A 30 -7.65 6.52 2.57
CA LEU A 30 -8.99 6.14 2.16
C LEU A 30 -9.05 6.13 0.63
N TYR A 31 -9.46 5.00 0.08
CA TYR A 31 -9.82 4.84 -1.31
C TYR A 31 -11.33 4.94 -1.43
N ASP A 32 -11.76 6.04 -2.04
CA ASP A 32 -13.15 6.26 -2.39
C ASP A 32 -13.35 5.96 -3.89
N HIS A 33 -14.40 5.21 -4.22
CA HIS A 33 -14.70 4.86 -5.61
C HIS A 33 -15.46 5.99 -6.34
N SER A 34 -15.98 6.98 -5.60
CA SER A 34 -16.81 8.06 -6.15
C SER A 34 -16.02 9.30 -6.57
N GLU A 35 -14.82 9.51 -6.04
CA GLU A 35 -13.94 10.58 -6.50
C GLU A 35 -12.86 10.00 -7.40
N THR A 36 -12.71 10.60 -8.58
CA THR A 36 -11.66 10.31 -9.55
C THR A 36 -10.35 10.06 -8.83
N SER A 37 -9.89 8.79 -8.83
CA SER A 37 -8.67 8.31 -8.18
C SER A 37 -7.59 9.39 -8.23
N GLN A 38 -7.50 10.18 -7.15
CA GLN A 38 -6.70 11.40 -7.19
C GLN A 38 -5.26 10.94 -7.34
N THR A 39 -4.54 11.54 -8.30
CA THR A 39 -3.12 11.26 -8.51
C THR A 39 -2.40 11.50 -7.18
N THR A 40 -2.03 10.42 -6.52
CA THR A 40 -1.35 10.49 -5.23
C THR A 40 0.13 10.70 -5.47
N ARG A 41 0.84 11.37 -4.58
CA ARG A 41 2.32 11.39 -4.66
C ARG A 41 2.84 9.94 -4.72
N LEU A 42 3.75 9.65 -5.65
CA LEU A 42 4.46 8.37 -5.69
C LEU A 42 5.21 8.19 -4.37
N VAL A 43 4.77 7.22 -3.58
CA VAL A 43 5.31 6.87 -2.26
C VAL A 43 5.27 5.35 -2.12
N GLY A 44 6.06 4.84 -1.17
CA GLY A 44 6.25 3.42 -0.92
C GLY A 44 7.72 3.05 -1.01
N THR A 45 8.01 1.78 -0.76
CA THR A 45 9.38 1.25 -0.76
C THR A 45 9.78 0.75 -2.16
N ILE A 46 10.91 1.22 -2.67
CA ILE A 46 11.48 0.76 -3.96
C ILE A 46 11.66 -0.76 -3.93
N GLY A 47 11.21 -1.45 -4.99
CA GLY A 47 11.15 -2.92 -5.05
C GLY A 47 9.79 -3.51 -4.67
N TYR A 48 8.95 -2.76 -3.96
CA TYR A 48 7.57 -3.12 -3.61
C TYR A 48 6.53 -2.26 -4.35
N ILE A 49 6.96 -1.21 -5.04
CA ILE A 49 6.08 -0.33 -5.81
C ILE A 49 5.64 -1.03 -7.09
N ALA A 50 4.32 -1.15 -7.29
CA ALA A 50 3.74 -1.68 -8.51
C ALA A 50 4.06 -0.80 -9.73
N PRO A 51 4.36 -1.39 -10.90
CA PRO A 51 4.84 -0.66 -12.06
C PRO A 51 3.83 0.38 -12.59
N GLU A 52 2.54 0.14 -12.45
CA GLU A 52 1.49 1.07 -12.85
C GLU A 52 1.49 2.36 -12.02
N LEU A 53 1.99 2.35 -10.78
CA LEU A 53 2.13 3.55 -9.95
C LEU A 53 3.21 4.49 -10.50
N ILE A 54 4.22 3.97 -11.18
CA ILE A 54 5.30 4.78 -11.76
C ILE A 54 4.74 5.69 -12.85
N ASN A 55 3.80 5.18 -13.64
CA ASN A 55 3.20 5.90 -14.76
C ASN A 55 2.01 6.76 -14.34
N THR A 56 1.19 6.25 -13.42
CA THR A 56 -0.11 6.86 -13.12
C THR A 56 -0.13 7.61 -11.80
N ALA A 57 0.80 7.30 -10.89
CA ALA A 57 0.80 7.78 -9.51
C ALA A 57 -0.53 7.48 -8.76
N LYS A 58 -1.32 6.51 -9.26
CA LYS A 58 -2.61 6.11 -8.71
C LYS A 58 -2.47 4.81 -7.94
N ALA A 59 -2.48 4.90 -6.62
CA ALA A 59 -2.58 3.74 -5.76
C ALA A 59 -3.97 3.11 -5.87
N THR A 60 -4.03 1.79 -5.97
CA THR A 60 -5.26 1.01 -6.02
C THR A 60 -5.14 -0.22 -5.13
N THR A 61 -6.22 -0.99 -5.01
CA THR A 61 -6.11 -2.30 -4.35
C THR A 61 -5.12 -3.22 -5.09
N ALA A 62 -5.07 -3.17 -6.43
CA ALA A 62 -4.15 -4.00 -7.20
C ALA A 62 -2.68 -3.68 -6.88
N SER A 63 -2.35 -2.42 -6.60
CA SER A 63 -0.99 -2.05 -6.24
C SER A 63 -0.57 -2.54 -4.86
N ASP A 64 -1.51 -2.62 -3.90
CA ASP A 64 -1.23 -3.27 -2.60
C ASP A 64 -1.08 -4.78 -2.77
N VAL A 65 -1.81 -5.40 -3.69
CA VAL A 65 -1.68 -6.84 -4.01
C VAL A 65 -0.34 -7.16 -4.67
N PHE A 66 0.16 -6.29 -5.55
CA PHE A 66 1.49 -6.47 -6.15
C PHE A 66 2.61 -6.49 -5.10
N ALA A 67 2.47 -5.70 -4.04
CA ALA A 67 3.47 -5.54 -2.99
C ALA A 67 3.47 -6.67 -1.93
N PHE A 68 2.43 -7.51 -1.91
CA PHE A 68 2.30 -8.65 -0.98
C PHE A 68 3.18 -9.82 -1.40
#